data_AF-A0A2G5HHR9-F1
#
_entry.id   AF-A0A2G5HHR9-F1
#
_cell.length_a   1.000
_cell.length_b   1.000
_cell.length_c   1.000
_cell.angle_alpha   90.00
_cell.angle_beta   90.00
_cell.angle_gamma   90.00
#
_symmetry.space_group_name_H-M   'P 1'
#
loop_
_entity.id
_entity.type
_entity.pdbx_description
1 polymer ?
#
loop_
_entity_poly.entity_id
_entity_poly.type
_entity_poly.pdbx_seq_one_letter_code
_entity_poly.pdbx_strand_id
1 'polypeptide(L)'
;MAITLLEVRNKSDALMVPMNEVRSGAWSSTLQFLATEGLNSCTAVAIVSRNGSVLAHIAPRTESVPGDDNVRVLMQSVIQHYNSRKQAGLSPDSTTSIVLTAVYGGNIALPNQINTIRLVLDRLGLPIVFQQYRVHEIGEHRREGETSIIVHGRHGRDPRIYVNDRLFVSKTTNQ
;
A
#
# COMPACT_ATOMS: atom_id res chain seq x y z
N MET A 1 -4.70 -21.51 2.86
CA MET A 1 -3.92 -20.92 3.96
C MET A 1 -3.95 -19.42 3.80
N ALA A 2 -4.34 -18.69 4.83
CA ALA A 2 -4.24 -17.23 4.86
C ALA A 2 -2.79 -16.85 5.15
N ILE A 3 -2.26 -15.83 4.48
CA ILE A 3 -0.92 -15.31 4.72
C ILE A 3 -1.05 -14.23 5.77
N THR A 4 -0.27 -14.35 6.84
CA THR A 4 -0.27 -13.41 7.96
C THR A 4 0.94 -12.50 7.94
N LEU A 5 0.84 -11.35 8.59
CA LEU A 5 1.95 -10.42 8.74
C LEU A 5 3.13 -11.05 9.49
N LEU A 6 2.84 -11.84 10.54
CA LEU A 6 3.85 -12.52 11.34
C LEU A 6 4.69 -13.48 10.49
N GLU A 7 4.04 -14.22 9.59
CA GLU A 7 4.74 -15.11 8.65
C GLU A 7 5.62 -14.32 7.68
N VAL A 8 5.20 -13.14 7.25
CA VAL A 8 5.89 -12.33 6.24
C VAL A 8 7.09 -11.56 6.81
N ARG A 9 6.99 -11.02 8.03
CA ARG A 9 8.05 -10.18 8.65
C ARG A 9 9.44 -10.80 8.60
N ASN A 10 9.53 -12.13 8.74
CA ASN A 10 10.80 -12.85 8.86
C ASN A 10 11.22 -13.57 7.58
N LYS A 11 10.50 -13.42 6.46
CA LYS A 11 10.89 -14.10 5.22
C LYS A 11 11.98 -13.34 4.50
N SER A 12 12.96 -14.07 3.98
CA SER A 12 14.02 -13.52 3.13
C SER A 12 13.52 -12.99 1.78
N ASP A 13 12.33 -13.41 1.33
CA ASP A 13 11.67 -12.95 0.11
C ASP A 13 10.59 -11.89 0.38
N ALA A 14 10.64 -11.25 1.56
CA ALA A 14 9.78 -10.15 1.94
C ALA A 14 10.54 -8.83 2.07
N LEU A 15 9.90 -7.76 1.59
CA LEU A 15 10.36 -6.40 1.75
C LEU A 15 9.35 -5.61 2.60
N MET A 16 9.73 -5.36 3.85
CA MET A 16 8.97 -4.50 4.75
C MET A 16 9.17 -3.03 4.35
N VAL A 17 8.08 -2.27 4.30
CA VAL A 17 8.06 -0.84 4.00
C VAL A 17 7.82 -0.09 5.31
N PRO A 18 8.84 0.56 5.88
CA PRO A 18 8.71 1.36 7.08
C PRO A 18 7.80 2.58 6.87
N MET A 19 7.35 3.16 7.99
CA MET A 19 6.62 4.42 7.99
C MET A 19 7.44 5.54 7.32
N ASN A 20 6.78 6.33 6.48
CA ASN A 20 7.36 7.38 5.64
C ASN A 20 8.38 6.90 4.61
N GLU A 21 8.22 5.68 4.12
CA GLU A 21 9.01 5.17 3.01
C GLU A 21 8.15 4.68 1.86
N VAL A 22 8.77 4.64 0.68
CA VAL A 22 8.27 3.97 -0.52
C VAL A 22 9.30 2.91 -0.91
N ARG A 23 8.83 1.71 -1.19
CA ARG A 23 9.64 0.64 -1.77
C ARG A 23 8.94 0.08 -3.00
N SER A 24 9.72 -0.43 -3.94
CA SER A 24 9.16 -1.12 -5.10
C SER A 24 10.06 -2.26 -5.55
N GLY A 25 9.46 -3.26 -6.18
CA GLY A 25 10.17 -4.44 -6.65
C GLY A 25 9.46 -5.15 -7.79
N ALA A 26 10.24 -5.90 -8.56
CA ALA A 26 9.72 -6.88 -9.50
C ALA A 26 9.57 -8.23 -8.80
N TRP A 27 8.51 -8.96 -9.10
CA TRP A 27 8.28 -10.26 -8.50
C TRP A 27 9.29 -11.28 -8.99
N SER A 28 9.89 -12.01 -8.06
CA SER A 28 10.90 -13.03 -8.33
C SER A 28 10.89 -14.10 -7.24
N SER A 29 11.79 -15.09 -7.33
CA SER A 29 12.02 -16.03 -6.24
C SER A 29 12.59 -15.37 -4.98
N THR A 30 13.26 -14.22 -5.13
CA THR A 30 13.88 -13.47 -4.03
C THR A 30 13.03 -12.30 -3.53
N LEU A 31 11.88 -12.02 -4.17
CA LEU A 31 10.94 -11.02 -3.73
C LEU A 31 9.51 -11.43 -4.11
N GLN A 32 8.77 -11.93 -3.12
CA GLN A 32 7.38 -12.33 -3.25
C GLN A 32 6.43 -11.46 -2.42
N PHE A 33 6.95 -10.74 -1.41
CA PHE A 33 6.13 -9.95 -0.51
C PHE A 33 6.61 -8.51 -0.42
N LEU A 34 5.68 -7.56 -0.58
CA LEU A 34 5.83 -6.19 -0.08
C LEU A 34 4.79 -6.00 1.01
N ALA A 35 5.21 -5.57 2.20
CA ALA A 35 4.28 -5.41 3.31
C ALA A 35 4.57 -4.16 4.15
N THR A 36 3.54 -3.63 4.76
CA THR A 36 3.66 -2.61 5.80
C THR A 36 2.62 -2.84 6.88
N GLU A 37 2.87 -2.29 8.06
CA GLU A 37 2.14 -2.58 9.28
C GLU A 37 2.13 -1.38 10.22
N GLY A 38 1.37 -1.50 11.31
CA GLY A 38 1.28 -0.44 12.31
C GLY A 38 0.63 0.82 11.76
N LEU A 39 -0.20 0.70 10.72
CA LEU A 39 -0.98 1.79 10.20
C LEU A 39 -1.94 2.23 11.33
N ASN A 40 -2.08 3.50 11.65
CA ASN A 40 -3.13 3.91 12.59
C ASN A 40 -3.86 5.11 12.03
N SER A 41 -3.21 6.26 12.05
CA SER A 41 -3.65 7.45 11.32
C SER A 41 -2.89 7.60 10.00
N CYS A 42 -2.20 6.54 9.55
CA CYS A 42 -1.38 6.52 8.34
C CYS A 42 -2.20 6.03 7.15
N THR A 43 -1.73 6.31 5.94
CA THR A 43 -2.29 5.77 4.71
C THR A 43 -1.27 4.85 4.05
N ALA A 44 -1.68 3.66 3.64
CA ALA A 44 -0.86 2.84 2.75
C ALA A 44 -1.36 2.97 1.31
N VAL A 45 -0.43 3.12 0.37
CA VAL A 45 -0.71 3.17 -1.06
C VAL A 45 0.07 2.06 -1.73
N ALA A 46 -0.63 1.10 -2.33
CA ALA A 46 -0.02 0.03 -3.11
C ALA A 46 -0.41 0.19 -4.58
N ILE A 47 0.57 0.15 -5.48
CA ILE A 47 0.35 -0.01 -6.92
C ILE A 47 0.81 -1.43 -7.24
N VAL A 48 -0.07 -2.28 -7.74
CA VAL A 48 0.17 -3.71 -7.89
C VAL A 48 -0.08 -4.17 -9.32
N SER A 49 0.77 -5.08 -9.81
CA SER A 49 0.64 -5.70 -11.14
C SER A 49 1.13 -7.16 -11.08
N ARG A 50 1.01 -7.86 -12.21
CA ARG A 50 1.54 -9.23 -12.38
C ARG A 50 3.06 -9.33 -12.34
N ASN A 51 3.78 -8.22 -12.51
CA ASN A 51 5.24 -8.22 -12.66
C ASN A 51 5.95 -7.53 -11.50
N GLY A 52 5.25 -6.72 -10.72
CA GLY A 52 5.84 -6.02 -9.59
C GLY A 52 4.84 -5.14 -8.84
N SER A 53 5.34 -4.45 -7.83
CA SER A 53 4.56 -3.50 -7.04
C SER A 53 5.39 -2.35 -6.50
N VAL A 54 4.69 -1.25 -6.22
CA VAL A 54 5.13 -0.15 -5.36
C VAL A 54 4.26 -0.18 -4.11
N LEU A 55 4.85 -0.02 -2.92
CA LEU A 55 4.14 0.14 -1.66
C LEU A 55 4.71 1.33 -0.90
N ALA A 56 3.84 2.19 -0.40
CA ALA A 56 4.16 3.32 0.45
C ALA A 56 3.42 3.25 1.78
N HIS A 57 4.09 3.62 2.87
CA HIS A 57 3.46 3.88 4.17
C HIS A 57 3.59 5.37 4.46
N ILE A 58 2.50 6.10 4.36
CA ILE A 58 2.48 7.56 4.44
C ILE A 58 1.93 7.98 5.80
N ALA A 59 2.77 8.57 6.65
CA ALA A 59 2.31 9.19 7.88
C ALA A 59 1.58 10.50 7.57
N PRO A 60 0.59 10.88 8.39
CA PRO A 60 -0.21 12.07 8.12
C PRO A 60 0.54 13.38 8.34
N ARG A 61 1.61 13.34 9.14
CA ARG A 61 2.56 14.43 9.38
C ARG A 61 3.88 13.83 9.85
N THR A 62 4.96 14.59 9.69
CA THR A 62 6.24 14.31 10.36
C THR A 62 6.62 15.51 11.23
N GLU A 63 7.65 15.35 12.05
CA GLU A 63 8.17 16.47 12.85
C GLU A 63 8.79 17.56 11.97
N SER A 64 9.33 17.18 10.81
CA SER A 64 10.07 18.06 9.90
C SER A 64 9.25 18.60 8.72
N VAL A 65 8.09 18.00 8.42
CA VAL A 65 7.24 18.38 7.28
C VAL A 65 5.81 18.63 7.77
N PRO A 66 5.36 19.90 7.77
CA PRO A 66 4.03 20.25 8.28
C PRO A 66 2.91 19.82 7.32
N GLY A 67 1.84 19.28 7.89
CA GLY A 67 0.57 19.06 7.19
C GLY A 67 0.66 18.12 5.98
N ASP A 68 -0.02 18.50 4.91
CA ASP A 68 -0.20 17.67 3.71
C ASP A 68 1.06 17.58 2.82
N ASP A 69 2.12 18.33 3.13
CA ASP A 69 3.36 18.33 2.36
C ASP A 69 4.07 16.98 2.44
N ASN A 70 3.97 16.25 3.56
CA ASN A 70 4.53 14.91 3.66
C ASN A 70 3.89 13.96 2.65
N VAL A 71 2.57 14.05 2.47
CA VAL A 71 1.83 13.24 1.50
C VAL A 71 2.26 13.57 0.08
N ARG A 72 2.46 14.86 -0.24
CA ARG A 72 2.95 15.29 -1.56
C ARG A 72 4.34 14.74 -1.86
N VAL A 73 5.26 14.84 -0.90
CA VAL A 73 6.63 14.32 -1.04
C VAL A 73 6.62 12.80 -1.26
N LEU A 74 5.89 12.07 -0.42
CA LEU A 74 5.81 10.60 -0.53
C LEU A 74 5.10 10.16 -1.82
N MET A 75 4.06 10.87 -2.26
CA MET A 75 3.41 10.58 -3.54
C MET A 75 4.32 10.91 -4.73
N GLN A 76 5.20 11.91 -4.63
CA GLN A 76 6.24 12.14 -5.63
C GLN A 76 7.22 10.95 -5.70
N SER A 77 7.61 10.38 -4.56
CA SER A 77 8.39 9.14 -4.52
C SER A 77 7.62 7.95 -5.09
N VAL A 78 6.31 7.82 -4.83
CA VAL A 78 5.45 6.80 -5.46
C VAL A 78 5.49 6.92 -6.99
N ILE A 79 5.37 8.14 -7.53
CA ILE A 79 5.47 8.40 -8.98
C ILE A 79 6.84 7.94 -9.51
N GLN A 80 7.94 8.28 -8.83
CA GLN A 80 9.29 7.89 -9.24
C GLN A 80 9.45 6.35 -9.27
N HIS A 81 9.02 5.67 -8.20
CA HIS A 81 9.06 4.21 -8.11
C HIS A 81 8.18 3.54 -9.17
N TYR A 82 6.99 4.08 -9.44
CA TYR A 82 6.08 3.58 -10.47
C TYR A 82 6.69 3.74 -11.86
N ASN A 83 7.19 4.93 -12.21
CA ASN A 83 7.78 5.19 -13.52
C ASN A 83 9.04 4.34 -13.76
N SER A 84 9.90 4.19 -12.76
CA SER A 84 11.07 3.30 -12.84
C SER A 84 10.66 1.84 -13.10
N ARG A 85 9.61 1.35 -12.44
CA ARG A 85 9.13 -0.02 -12.67
C ARG A 85 8.43 -0.18 -14.02
N LYS A 86 7.69 0.84 -14.47
CA LYS A 86 7.09 0.87 -15.81
C LYS A 86 8.16 0.75 -16.90
N GLN A 87 9.26 1.50 -16.77
CA GLN A 87 10.42 1.38 -17.67
C GLN A 87 11.07 -0.01 -17.63
N ALA A 88 11.03 -0.68 -16.48
CA ALA A 88 11.54 -2.04 -16.30
C ALA A 88 10.56 -3.17 -16.68
N GLY A 89 9.43 -2.85 -17.34
CA GLY A 89 8.48 -3.85 -17.83
C GLY A 89 7.23 -4.11 -16.96
N LEU A 90 6.95 -3.22 -15.99
CA LEU A 90 5.65 -3.21 -15.31
C LEU A 90 4.59 -2.66 -16.28
N SER A 91 3.71 -3.53 -16.77
CA SER A 91 2.68 -3.12 -17.74
C SER A 91 1.51 -2.39 -17.04
N PRO A 92 1.19 -1.14 -17.43
CA PRO A 92 0.10 -0.36 -16.85
C PRO A 92 -1.26 -1.06 -16.95
N ASP A 93 -1.49 -1.81 -18.03
CA ASP A 93 -2.81 -2.41 -18.36
C ASP A 93 -3.25 -3.51 -17.40
N SER A 94 -2.33 -3.98 -16.54
CA SER A 94 -2.60 -4.97 -15.47
C SER A 94 -2.41 -4.40 -14.07
N THR A 95 -2.43 -3.07 -13.94
CA THR A 95 -2.09 -2.38 -12.70
C THR A 95 -3.36 -1.92 -11.97
N THR A 96 -3.41 -2.15 -10.66
CA THR A 96 -4.45 -1.60 -9.77
C THR A 96 -3.78 -0.85 -8.62
N SER A 97 -4.34 0.29 -8.23
CA SER A 97 -3.92 1.02 -7.03
C SER A 97 -4.88 0.71 -5.88
N ILE A 98 -4.32 0.47 -4.71
CA ILE A 98 -5.06 0.23 -3.47
C ILE A 98 -4.65 1.31 -2.48
N VAL A 99 -5.65 2.01 -1.95
CA VAL A 99 -5.46 3.02 -0.92
C VAL A 99 -6.13 2.50 0.34
N LEU A 100 -5.30 2.10 1.32
CA LEU A 100 -5.75 1.67 2.64
C LEU A 100 -5.70 2.88 3.59
N THR A 101 -6.87 3.36 4.00
CA THR A 101 -7.02 4.58 4.81
C THR A 101 -7.73 4.33 6.12
N ALA A 102 -7.38 5.16 7.10
CA ALA A 102 -7.94 5.13 8.44
C ALA A 102 -9.36 5.74 8.48
N VAL A 103 -10.21 5.19 9.34
CA VAL A 103 -11.53 5.72 9.69
C VAL A 103 -11.59 5.96 11.19
N TYR A 104 -11.98 7.17 11.60
CA TYR A 104 -12.14 7.59 12.98
C TYR A 104 -13.56 8.14 13.19
N GLY A 105 -14.27 7.62 14.20
CA GLY A 105 -15.66 8.04 14.48
C GLY A 105 -16.62 7.89 13.28
N GLY A 106 -16.41 6.86 12.44
CA GLY A 106 -17.21 6.62 11.24
C GLY A 106 -16.84 7.46 10.01
N ASN A 107 -15.88 8.39 10.14
CA ASN A 107 -15.43 9.25 9.05
C ASN A 107 -14.03 8.89 8.57
N ILE A 108 -13.77 9.05 7.27
CA ILE A 108 -12.40 8.94 6.73
C ILE A 108 -11.52 9.95 7.45
N ALA A 109 -10.42 9.47 8.02
CA ALA A 109 -9.42 10.34 8.60
C ALA A 109 -8.70 11.10 7.48
N LEU A 110 -8.50 12.40 7.68
CA LEU A 110 -7.64 13.25 6.84
C LEU A 110 -8.08 13.29 5.36
N PRO A 111 -9.31 13.74 5.07
CA PRO A 111 -9.89 13.69 3.72
C PRO A 111 -9.06 14.46 2.68
N ASN A 112 -8.37 15.54 3.06
CA ASN A 112 -7.51 16.31 2.14
C ASN A 112 -6.32 15.49 1.62
N GLN A 113 -5.73 14.66 2.48
CA GLN A 113 -4.61 13.79 2.13
C GLN A 113 -5.06 12.69 1.17
N ILE A 114 -6.23 12.10 1.46
CA ILE A 114 -6.83 11.09 0.58
C ILE A 114 -7.20 11.69 -0.78
N ASN A 115 -7.71 12.92 -0.82
CA ASN A 115 -7.98 13.62 -2.07
C ASN A 115 -6.69 13.88 -2.87
N THR A 116 -5.60 14.25 -2.20
CA THR A 116 -4.28 14.43 -2.85
C THR A 116 -3.79 13.11 -3.46
N ILE A 117 -3.85 12.02 -2.72
CA ILE A 117 -3.47 10.67 -3.20
C ILE A 117 -4.31 10.30 -4.41
N ARG A 118 -5.64 10.48 -4.33
CA ARG A 118 -6.57 10.20 -5.43
C ARG A 118 -6.20 10.95 -6.69
N LEU A 119 -6.01 12.27 -6.60
CA LEU A 119 -5.66 13.11 -7.75
C LEU A 119 -4.35 12.68 -8.41
N VAL A 120 -3.36 12.26 -7.61
CA VAL A 120 -2.09 11.76 -8.15
C VAL A 120 -2.29 10.44 -8.90
N LEU A 121 -3.01 9.47 -8.30
CA LEU A 121 -3.25 8.17 -8.94
C LEU A 121 -4.14 8.29 -10.19
N ASP A 122 -5.15 9.17 -10.15
CA ASP A 122 -6.01 9.49 -11.30
C ASP A 122 -5.19 10.10 -12.45
N ARG A 123 -4.24 11.00 -12.16
CA ARG A 123 -3.32 11.57 -13.16
C ARG A 123 -2.38 10.53 -13.78
N LEU A 124 -2.07 9.45 -13.05
CA LEU A 124 -1.31 8.32 -13.59
C LEU A 124 -2.19 7.35 -14.42
N GLY A 125 -3.51 7.59 -14.48
CA GLY A 125 -4.47 6.75 -15.19
C GLY A 125 -4.69 5.39 -14.51
N LEU A 126 -4.46 5.30 -13.19
CA LEU A 126 -4.53 4.03 -12.46
C LEU A 126 -5.91 3.83 -11.82
N PRO A 127 -6.55 2.65 -11.99
CA PRO A 127 -7.75 2.31 -11.22
C PRO A 127 -7.45 2.36 -9.72
N ILE A 128 -8.37 2.93 -8.94
CA ILE A 128 -8.21 3.09 -7.49
C ILE A 128 -9.27 2.28 -6.75
N VAL A 129 -8.80 1.44 -5.84
CA VAL A 129 -9.64 0.70 -4.90
C VAL A 129 -9.36 1.22 -3.49
N PHE A 130 -10.38 1.79 -2.85
CA PHE A 130 -10.27 2.24 -1.46
C PHE A 130 -10.64 1.11 -0.51
N GLN A 131 -9.79 0.90 0.49
CA GLN A 131 -10.09 0.05 1.62
C GLN A 131 -9.93 0.86 2.90
N GLN A 132 -10.78 0.57 3.88
CA GLN A 132 -10.80 1.29 5.16
C GLN A 132 -10.41 0.34 6.29
N TYR A 133 -9.76 0.91 7.31
CA TYR A 133 -9.55 0.27 8.60
C TYR A 133 -9.85 1.25 9.73
N ARG A 134 -10.24 0.73 10.90
CA ARG A 134 -10.57 1.57 12.05
C ARG A 134 -9.27 2.00 12.76
N VAL A 135 -9.20 3.27 13.15
CA VAL A 135 -8.17 3.76 14.07
C VAL A 135 -8.36 3.12 15.45
N HIS A 136 -7.29 2.63 16.04
CA HIS A 136 -7.31 2.17 17.42
C HIS A 136 -6.95 3.31 18.37
N GLU A 137 -7.71 3.43 19.46
CA GLU A 137 -7.49 4.44 20.49
C GLU A 137 -6.33 4.09 21.41
N ILE A 138 -5.86 5.07 22.19
CA ILE A 138 -4.78 4.87 23.15
C ILE A 138 -5.24 3.85 24.20
N GLY A 139 -4.41 2.83 24.45
CA GLY A 139 -4.70 1.76 25.42
C GLY A 139 -5.55 0.62 24.85
N GLU A 140 -6.05 0.75 23.62
CA GLU A 140 -6.75 -0.34 22.96
C GLU A 140 -5.77 -1.44 22.49
N HIS A 141 -6.10 -2.69 22.79
CA HIS A 141 -5.30 -3.82 22.33
C HIS A 141 -5.38 -3.94 20.81
N ARG A 142 -4.21 -3.99 20.15
CA ARG A 142 -4.09 -4.31 18.73
C ARG A 142 -3.66 -5.76 18.59
N ARG A 143 -4.45 -6.53 17.85
CA ARG A 143 -4.04 -7.87 17.45
C ARG A 143 -2.90 -7.76 16.46
N GLU A 144 -2.05 -8.77 16.46
CA GLU A 144 -0.98 -8.85 15.48
C GLU A 144 -1.56 -8.94 14.06
N GLY A 145 -0.93 -8.25 13.11
CA GLY A 145 -1.44 -8.15 11.74
C GLY A 145 -2.54 -7.10 11.55
N GLU A 146 -3.16 -6.58 12.62
CA GLU A 146 -4.06 -5.43 12.47
C GLU A 146 -3.32 -4.22 11.91
N THR A 147 -4.07 -3.47 11.11
CA THR A 147 -3.63 -2.27 10.42
C THR A 147 -2.38 -2.48 9.56
N SER A 148 -2.44 -3.53 8.74
CA SER A 148 -1.39 -3.93 7.82
C SER A 148 -1.92 -4.17 6.41
N ILE A 149 -1.02 -4.07 5.44
CA ILE A 149 -1.24 -4.53 4.07
C ILE A 149 -0.06 -5.39 3.63
N ILE A 150 -0.38 -6.52 3.00
CA ILE A 150 0.58 -7.44 2.41
C ILE A 150 0.21 -7.59 0.94
N VAL A 151 1.16 -7.33 0.05
CA VAL A 151 1.07 -7.65 -1.38
C VAL A 151 1.92 -8.88 -1.62
N HIS A 152 1.27 -10.01 -1.90
CA HIS A 152 1.93 -11.25 -2.30
C HIS A 152 1.87 -11.40 -3.82
N GLY A 153 3.01 -11.20 -4.47
CA GLY A 153 3.17 -11.30 -5.90
C GLY A 153 3.96 -12.52 -6.34
N ARG A 154 3.70 -12.96 -7.58
CA ARG A 154 4.53 -13.91 -8.31
C ARG A 154 4.58 -13.46 -9.77
N HIS A 155 5.75 -13.57 -10.39
CA HIS A 155 5.93 -13.14 -11.77
C HIS A 155 4.89 -13.77 -12.70
N GLY A 156 4.20 -12.94 -13.48
CA GLY A 156 3.17 -13.34 -14.44
C GLY A 156 1.83 -13.75 -13.85
N ARG A 157 1.62 -13.61 -12.52
CA ARG A 157 0.35 -13.96 -11.85
C ARG A 157 -0.25 -12.75 -11.16
N ASP A 158 -1.58 -12.73 -11.08
CA ASP A 158 -2.28 -11.68 -10.34
C ASP A 158 -1.88 -11.70 -8.86
N PRO A 159 -1.44 -10.56 -8.31
CA PRO A 159 -1.03 -10.49 -6.92
C PRO A 159 -2.22 -10.65 -5.99
N ARG A 160 -1.98 -11.26 -4.83
CA ARG A 160 -2.96 -11.37 -3.75
C ARG A 160 -2.66 -10.32 -2.70
N ILE A 161 -3.65 -9.50 -2.37
CA ILE A 161 -3.51 -8.50 -1.31
C ILE A 161 -4.17 -9.02 -0.05
N TYR A 162 -3.55 -8.80 1.10
CA TYR A 162 -4.13 -9.09 2.40
C TYR A 162 -4.17 -7.78 3.18
N VAL A 163 -5.33 -7.48 3.76
CA VAL A 163 -5.51 -6.34 4.67
C VAL A 163 -5.94 -6.92 6.00
N ASN A 164 -5.21 -6.62 7.06
CA ASN A 164 -5.43 -7.18 8.39
C ASN A 164 -5.51 -8.73 8.37
N ASP A 165 -4.53 -9.36 7.72
CA ASP A 165 -4.41 -10.81 7.51
C ASP A 165 -5.58 -11.48 6.77
N ARG A 166 -6.48 -10.69 6.16
CA ARG A 166 -7.60 -11.19 5.38
C ARG A 166 -7.36 -10.93 3.90
N LEU A 167 -7.58 -11.95 3.08
CA LEU A 167 -7.48 -11.83 1.63
C LEU A 167 -8.46 -10.75 1.15
N PHE A 168 -7.89 -9.70 0.57
CA PHE A 168 -8.59 -8.64 -0.11
C PHE A 168 -8.62 -8.97 -1.61
N VAL A 169 -9.80 -9.35 -2.10
CA VAL A 169 -10.01 -9.65 -3.52
C VAL A 169 -10.26 -8.33 -4.25
N SER A 170 -9.20 -7.77 -4.83
CA SER A 170 -9.35 -6.79 -5.90
C SER A 170 -9.84 -7.54 -7.14
N LYS A 171 -11.10 -7.37 -7.54
CA LYS A 171 -11.53 -7.79 -8.87
C LYS A 171 -10.73 -6.96 -9.89
N THR A 172 -9.67 -7.52 -10.45
CA THR A 172 -9.12 -7.00 -11.71
C THR A 172 -10.21 -7.25 -12.76
N THR A 173 -10.97 -6.20 -13.05
CA THR A 173 -12.09 -6.26 -14.01
C THR A 173 -11.52 -6.58 -15.39
N ASN A 174 -11.64 -7.83 -15.82
CA ASN A 174 -11.68 -8.14 -17.25
C ASN A 174 -13.14 -8.00 -17.68
N GLN A 175 -13.45 -6.93 -18.41
CA GLN A 175 -14.44 -6.97 -19.49
C GLN A 175 -13.72 -6.59 -20.77
#